data_AF-A0A972DKA0-F1
#
_entry.id   AF-A0A972DKA0-F1
#
_cell.length_a   1.000
_cell.length_b   1.000
_cell.length_c   1.000
_cell.angle_alpha   90.00
_cell.angle_beta   90.00
_cell.angle_gamma   90.00
#
_symmetry.space_group_name_H-M   'P 1'
#
loop_
_entity.id
_entity.type
_entity.pdbx_description
1 polymer ?
#
loop_
_entity_poly.entity_id
_entity_poly.type
_entity_poly.pdbx_seq_one_letter_code
_entity_poly.pdbx_strand_id
1 'polypeptide(L)'
;MSRLRPKILEAKARLAIGCQELQRSHQEGASGVDLCRAASKLRDEVILKLLGDASADRSVCPPEEAETLEFLVGKHLIMNHLAFRRDTSDEQVLVRFAVDVGSPERLRMLFVMTAADLGGVGPGVWDSWKEDVLTDLYRRANRHLPRPDRRRVLRDGRCRQEDRNRDPHPANPRAAVGRDPLGRGALKGAGPAARKAGQRIFASGSSCLTP
;
A
#
# COMPACT_ATOMS: atom_id res chain seq x y z
N MET A 1 1.88 -9.31 -28.45
CA MET A 1 1.25 -7.98 -28.25
C MET A 1 0.54 -8.01 -26.89
N SER A 2 0.78 -7.02 -26.03
CA SER A 2 0.42 -7.07 -24.60
C SER A 2 -1.08 -7.27 -24.34
N ARG A 3 -1.44 -8.32 -23.58
CA ARG A 3 -2.81 -8.65 -23.12
C ARG A 3 -3.32 -7.70 -22.01
N LEU A 4 -3.02 -6.41 -22.09
CA LEU A 4 -3.50 -5.46 -21.09
C LEU A 4 -4.94 -5.07 -21.40
N ARG A 5 -5.77 -4.94 -20.36
CA ARG A 5 -7.15 -4.46 -20.51
C ARG A 5 -7.14 -3.05 -21.10
N PRO A 6 -8.12 -2.67 -21.96
CA PRO A 6 -8.14 -1.35 -22.61
C PRO A 6 -7.98 -0.17 -21.63
N LYS A 7 -8.66 -0.24 -20.48
CA LYS A 7 -8.57 0.78 -19.42
C LYS A 7 -7.15 0.99 -18.88
N ILE A 8 -6.36 -0.07 -18.79
CA ILE A 8 -4.94 0.01 -18.37
C ILE A 8 -4.11 0.70 -19.45
N LEU A 9 -4.41 0.48 -20.72
CA LEU A 9 -3.71 1.15 -21.82
C LEU A 9 -4.01 2.65 -21.81
N GLU A 10 -5.28 3.05 -21.60
CA GLU A 10 -5.66 4.45 -21.44
C GLU A 10 -4.95 5.12 -20.26
N ALA A 11 -4.93 4.46 -19.10
CA ALA A 11 -4.22 4.96 -17.92
C ALA A 11 -2.72 5.16 -18.18
N LYS A 12 -2.09 4.19 -18.87
CA LYS A 12 -0.67 4.32 -19.27
C LYS A 12 -0.46 5.47 -20.25
N ALA A 13 -1.37 5.68 -21.21
CA ALA A 13 -1.29 6.80 -22.14
C ALA A 13 -1.42 8.14 -21.40
N ARG A 14 -2.37 8.26 -20.47
CA ARG A 14 -2.55 9.47 -19.65
C ARG A 14 -1.31 9.78 -18.80
N LEU A 15 -0.72 8.77 -18.15
CA LEU A 15 0.53 8.92 -17.41
C LEU A 15 1.68 9.39 -18.31
N ALA A 16 1.81 8.82 -19.51
CA ALA A 16 2.86 9.20 -20.46
C ALA A 16 2.74 10.68 -20.87
N ILE A 17 1.52 11.13 -21.19
CA ILE A 17 1.24 12.55 -21.48
C ILE A 17 1.58 13.42 -20.28
N GLY A 18 1.12 13.07 -19.09
CA GLY A 18 1.37 13.85 -17.88
C GLY A 18 2.86 13.93 -17.51
N CYS A 19 3.65 12.87 -17.76
CA CYS A 19 5.10 12.91 -17.61
C CYS A 19 5.75 13.92 -18.57
N GLN A 20 5.28 14.01 -19.83
CA GLN A 20 5.79 15.01 -20.78
C GLN A 20 5.43 16.44 -20.36
N GLU A 21 4.21 16.65 -19.84
CA GLU A 21 3.79 17.93 -19.27
C GLU A 21 4.69 18.35 -18.11
N LEU A 22 4.97 17.44 -17.17
CA LEU A 22 5.85 17.70 -16.04
C LEU A 22 7.29 18.01 -16.46
N GLN A 23 7.81 17.28 -17.46
CA GLN A 23 9.15 17.53 -18.01
C GLN A 23 9.24 18.93 -18.64
N ARG A 24 8.22 19.34 -19.38
CA ARG A 24 8.14 20.69 -19.95
C ARG A 24 8.12 21.75 -18.84
N SER A 25 7.25 21.59 -17.83
CA SER A 25 7.21 22.52 -16.70
C SER A 25 8.54 22.61 -15.96
N HIS A 26 9.29 21.50 -15.85
CA HIS A 26 10.62 21.52 -15.28
C HIS A 26 11.61 22.35 -16.12
N GLN A 27 11.60 22.20 -17.44
CA GLN A 27 12.42 22.98 -18.37
C GLN A 27 12.07 24.48 -18.34
N GLU A 28 10.81 24.81 -18.07
CA GLU A 28 10.32 26.18 -17.88
C GLU A 28 10.65 26.77 -16.49
N GLY A 29 11.33 26.01 -15.62
CA GLY A 29 11.81 26.50 -14.33
C GLY A 29 10.86 26.26 -13.15
N ALA A 30 9.87 25.36 -13.27
CA ALA A 30 9.02 25.00 -12.14
C ALA A 30 9.82 24.42 -10.97
N SER A 31 9.41 24.78 -9.74
CA SER A 31 10.08 24.31 -8.53
C SER A 31 9.89 22.80 -8.34
N GLY A 32 10.86 22.15 -7.69
CA GLY A 32 10.75 20.72 -7.37
C GLY A 32 9.51 20.40 -6.51
N VAL A 33 9.09 21.32 -5.63
CA VAL A 33 7.88 21.16 -4.82
C VAL A 33 6.62 21.15 -5.68
N ASP A 34 6.55 22.02 -6.69
CA ASP A 34 5.41 22.09 -7.61
C ASP A 34 5.36 20.87 -8.53
N LEU A 35 6.51 20.40 -9.00
CA LEU A 35 6.63 19.16 -9.78
C LEU A 35 6.18 17.94 -8.97
N CYS A 36 6.63 17.79 -7.72
CA CYS A 36 6.20 16.70 -6.84
C CYS A 36 4.70 16.75 -6.56
N ARG A 37 4.13 17.94 -6.36
CA ARG A 37 2.69 18.12 -6.17
C ARG A 37 1.92 17.73 -7.43
N ALA A 38 2.37 18.18 -8.59
CA ALA A 38 1.73 17.88 -9.87
C ALA A 38 1.83 16.39 -10.22
N ALA A 39 2.97 15.74 -9.95
CA ALA A 39 3.14 14.30 -10.12
C ALA A 39 2.19 13.49 -9.22
N SER A 40 2.01 13.91 -7.96
CA SER A 40 1.08 13.26 -7.05
C SER A 40 -0.36 13.38 -7.56
N LYS A 41 -0.78 14.58 -7.97
CA LYS A 41 -2.10 14.81 -8.59
C LYS A 41 -2.35 13.95 -9.82
N LEU A 42 -1.35 13.82 -10.70
CA LEU A 42 -1.44 12.99 -11.90
C LEU A 42 -1.65 11.51 -11.54
N ARG A 43 -0.90 10.99 -10.55
CA ARG A 43 -1.08 9.61 -10.08
C ARG A 43 -2.47 9.43 -9.48
N ASP A 44 -2.91 10.35 -8.63
CA ASP A 44 -4.21 10.27 -7.98
C ASP A 44 -5.34 10.27 -9.01
N GLU A 45 -5.28 11.17 -10.00
CA GLU A 45 -6.23 11.21 -11.13
C GLU A 45 -6.33 9.84 -11.83
N VAL A 46 -5.19 9.26 -12.19
CA VAL A 46 -5.14 7.99 -12.93
C VAL A 46 -5.62 6.83 -12.06
N ILE A 47 -5.20 6.78 -10.79
CA ILE A 47 -5.61 5.73 -9.85
C ILE A 47 -7.10 5.81 -9.58
N LEU A 48 -7.65 7.01 -9.33
CA LEU A 48 -9.07 7.20 -9.09
C LEU A 48 -9.91 6.83 -10.31
N LYS A 49 -9.46 7.15 -11.53
CA LYS A 49 -10.14 6.69 -12.76
C LYS A 49 -10.17 5.15 -12.82
N LEU A 50 -9.03 4.51 -12.60
CA LEU A 50 -8.92 3.05 -12.61
C LEU A 50 -9.75 2.38 -11.50
N LEU A 51 -9.81 3.01 -10.31
CA LEU A 51 -10.63 2.56 -9.20
C LEU A 51 -12.11 2.66 -9.55
N GLY A 52 -12.62 3.83 -9.96
CA GLY A 52 -14.03 3.98 -10.34
C GLY A 52 -14.45 3.00 -11.43
N ASP A 53 -13.55 2.76 -12.38
CA ASP A 53 -13.71 1.78 -13.45
C ASP A 53 -13.77 0.32 -12.97
N ALA A 54 -13.11 -0.01 -11.86
CA ALA A 54 -13.10 -1.33 -11.25
C ALA A 54 -14.27 -1.49 -10.26
N SER A 55 -14.61 -0.43 -9.52
CA SER A 55 -15.74 -0.35 -8.58
C SER A 55 -17.10 -0.50 -9.28
N ALA A 56 -17.17 -0.19 -10.59
CA ALA A 56 -18.33 -0.50 -11.42
C ALA A 56 -18.64 -2.00 -11.45
N ASP A 57 -17.63 -2.86 -11.27
CA ASP A 57 -17.80 -4.28 -11.05
C ASP A 57 -17.92 -4.58 -9.55
N ARG A 58 -19.16 -4.64 -9.07
CA ARG A 58 -19.49 -4.88 -7.65
C ARG A 58 -18.98 -6.23 -7.13
N SER A 59 -18.62 -7.16 -8.02
CA SER A 59 -18.00 -8.44 -7.62
C SER A 59 -16.53 -8.29 -7.20
N VAL A 60 -15.89 -7.18 -7.59
CA VAL A 60 -14.48 -6.88 -7.29
C VAL A 60 -14.34 -6.05 -6.03
N CYS A 61 -15.18 -5.03 -5.85
CA CYS A 61 -15.14 -4.14 -4.68
C CYS A 61 -16.55 -3.68 -4.27
N PRO A 62 -16.99 -3.92 -3.02
CA PRO A 62 -18.23 -3.36 -2.50
C PRO A 62 -18.22 -1.82 -2.57
N PRO A 63 -19.37 -1.17 -2.80
CA PRO A 63 -19.43 0.29 -2.96
C PRO A 63 -18.87 1.07 -1.75
N GLU A 64 -19.10 0.60 -0.53
CA GLU A 64 -18.61 1.23 0.71
C GLU A 64 -17.07 1.18 0.81
N GLU A 65 -16.46 0.11 0.30
CA GLU A 65 -15.00 -0.04 0.22
C GLU A 65 -14.43 0.83 -0.90
N ALA A 66 -15.09 0.87 -2.06
CA ALA A 66 -14.71 1.73 -3.18
C ALA A 66 -14.70 3.21 -2.79
N GLU A 67 -15.78 3.70 -2.18
CA GLU A 67 -15.87 5.08 -1.68
C GLU A 67 -14.77 5.40 -0.66
N THR A 68 -14.43 4.43 0.19
CA THR A 68 -13.35 4.58 1.16
C THR A 68 -11.98 4.63 0.48
N LEU A 69 -11.71 3.78 -0.52
CA LEU A 69 -10.47 3.80 -1.29
C LEU A 69 -10.33 5.10 -2.08
N GLU A 70 -11.40 5.55 -2.72
CA GLU A 70 -11.44 6.83 -3.44
C GLU A 70 -11.14 8.00 -2.49
N PHE A 71 -11.73 7.99 -1.30
CA PHE A 71 -11.41 8.97 -0.26
C PHE A 71 -9.93 8.94 0.13
N LEU A 72 -9.38 7.75 0.42
CA LEU A 72 -7.99 7.60 0.86
C LEU A 72 -7.03 8.09 -0.21
N VAL A 73 -7.18 7.64 -1.46
CA VAL A 73 -6.32 8.09 -2.57
C VAL A 73 -6.48 9.59 -2.81
N GLY A 74 -7.70 10.12 -2.81
CA GLY A 74 -7.93 11.55 -3.07
C GLY A 74 -7.49 12.48 -1.94
N LYS A 75 -7.34 11.97 -0.71
CA LYS A 75 -7.10 12.79 0.50
C LYS A 75 -5.85 12.38 1.28
N HIS A 76 -5.05 11.42 0.84
CA HIS A 76 -3.91 10.88 1.61
C HIS A 76 -2.92 11.94 2.11
N LEU A 77 -2.75 13.05 1.38
CA LEU A 77 -1.84 14.13 1.80
C LEU A 77 -2.42 15.09 2.85
N ILE A 78 -3.74 15.07 3.11
CA ILE A 78 -4.37 16.08 3.97
C ILE A 78 -3.83 16.01 5.41
N MET A 79 -3.62 14.80 5.93
CA MET A 79 -3.14 14.60 7.30
C MET A 79 -1.67 15.00 7.44
N ASN A 80 -0.83 14.65 6.45
CA ASN A 80 0.56 15.07 6.38
C ASN A 80 0.68 16.60 6.32
N HIS A 81 -0.09 17.25 5.44
CA HIS A 81 -0.09 18.71 5.33
C HIS A 81 -0.56 19.39 6.61
N LEU A 82 -1.57 18.85 7.26
CA LEU A 82 -2.07 19.41 8.50
C LEU A 82 -1.06 19.25 9.65
N ALA A 83 -0.44 18.07 9.77
CA ALA A 83 0.53 17.77 10.83
C ALA A 83 1.81 18.62 10.75
N PHE A 84 2.35 18.85 9.55
CA PHE A 84 3.70 19.43 9.41
C PHE A 84 3.76 20.78 8.72
N ARG A 85 2.63 21.31 8.22
CA ARG A 85 2.60 22.63 7.55
C ARG A 85 1.57 23.60 8.10
N ARG A 86 0.78 23.19 9.09
CA ARG A 86 -0.28 24.02 9.69
C ARG A 86 -0.15 24.02 11.19
N ASP A 87 -0.71 25.06 11.80
CA ASP A 87 -0.88 25.11 13.24
C ASP A 87 -2.06 24.22 13.63
N THR A 88 -1.77 23.11 14.32
CA THR A 88 -2.79 22.18 14.82
C THR A 88 -3.37 22.61 16.15
N SER A 89 -2.93 23.73 16.75
CA SER A 89 -3.51 24.27 17.99
C SER A 89 -4.90 24.87 17.78
N ASP A 90 -5.22 25.35 16.57
CA ASP A 90 -6.53 25.88 16.20
C ASP A 90 -7.60 24.77 16.12
N GLU A 91 -8.59 24.86 17.00
CA GLU A 91 -9.71 23.92 17.07
C GLU A 91 -10.60 23.96 15.81
N GLN A 92 -10.75 25.11 15.15
CA GLN A 92 -11.54 25.18 13.92
C GLN A 92 -10.91 24.38 12.79
N VAL A 93 -9.58 24.37 12.73
CA VAL A 93 -8.83 23.57 11.75
C VAL A 93 -9.06 22.08 11.99
N LEU A 94 -9.03 21.64 13.26
CA LEU A 94 -9.32 20.25 13.63
C LEU A 94 -10.75 19.84 13.32
N VAL A 95 -11.74 20.71 13.58
CA VAL A 95 -13.14 20.45 13.27
C VAL A 95 -13.34 20.30 11.76
N ARG A 96 -12.76 21.20 10.95
CA ARG A 96 -12.82 21.10 9.48
C ARG A 96 -12.19 19.80 8.98
N PHE A 97 -11.03 19.43 9.51
CA PHE A 97 -10.39 18.16 9.18
C PHE A 97 -11.24 16.95 9.58
N ALA A 98 -11.85 16.96 10.77
CA ALA A 98 -12.74 15.89 11.20
C ALA A 98 -13.99 15.78 10.31
N VAL A 99 -14.58 16.92 9.91
CA VAL A 99 -15.69 16.96 8.95
C VAL A 99 -15.28 16.38 7.60
N ASP A 100 -14.10 16.75 7.09
CA ASP A 100 -13.58 16.21 5.82
C ASP A 100 -13.37 14.68 5.88
N VAL A 101 -12.95 14.15 7.02
CA VAL A 101 -12.71 12.70 7.22
C VAL A 101 -14.01 11.92 7.45
N GLY A 102 -14.96 12.52 8.16
CA GLY A 102 -16.33 12.04 8.34
C GLY A 102 -16.53 10.83 9.27
N SER A 103 -15.57 9.89 9.37
CA SER A 103 -15.69 8.71 10.23
C SER A 103 -14.39 8.31 10.95
N PRO A 104 -14.47 7.74 12.17
CA PRO A 104 -13.31 7.21 12.90
C PRO A 104 -12.56 6.10 12.17
N GLU A 105 -13.28 5.29 11.39
CA GLU A 105 -12.71 4.24 10.54
C GLU A 105 -11.82 4.86 9.46
N ARG A 106 -12.32 5.85 8.71
CA ARG A 106 -11.53 6.58 7.70
C ARG A 106 -10.34 7.29 8.32
N LEU A 107 -10.50 7.89 9.49
CA LEU A 107 -9.39 8.54 10.20
C LEU A 107 -8.26 7.55 10.54
N ARG A 108 -8.61 6.34 11.01
CA ARG A 108 -7.62 5.28 11.29
C ARG A 108 -6.88 4.83 10.04
N MET A 109 -7.61 4.61 8.94
CA MET A 109 -7.00 4.21 7.67
C MET A 109 -6.08 5.31 7.13
N LEU A 110 -6.51 6.57 7.19
CA LEU A 110 -5.71 7.71 6.76
C LEU A 110 -4.43 7.87 7.59
N PHE A 111 -4.51 7.65 8.91
CA PHE A 111 -3.34 7.65 9.79
C PHE A 111 -2.31 6.59 9.39
N VAL A 112 -2.74 5.35 9.20
CA VAL A 112 -1.83 4.25 8.80
C VAL A 112 -1.23 4.51 7.42
N MET A 113 -2.03 4.98 6.46
CA MET A 113 -1.54 5.35 5.13
C MET A 113 -0.49 6.45 5.20
N THR A 114 -0.74 7.50 5.99
CA THR A 114 0.21 8.60 6.18
C THR A 114 1.52 8.14 6.83
N ALA A 115 1.43 7.28 7.84
CA ALA A 115 2.61 6.70 8.49
C ALA A 115 3.42 5.81 7.51
N ALA A 116 2.74 5.00 6.70
CA ALA A 116 3.37 4.18 5.67
C ALA A 116 4.06 5.04 4.60
N ASP A 117 3.42 6.13 4.15
CA ASP A 117 4.00 7.07 3.20
C ASP A 117 5.28 7.73 3.76
N LEU A 118 5.24 8.17 5.01
CA LEU A 118 6.41 8.79 5.67
C LEU A 118 7.52 7.77 5.98
N GLY A 119 7.18 6.51 6.24
CA GLY A 119 8.17 5.44 6.37
C GLY A 119 8.77 4.99 5.04
N GLY A 120 8.03 5.12 3.94
CA GLY A 120 8.42 4.67 2.61
C GLY A 120 9.36 5.60 1.85
N VAL A 121 9.49 6.88 2.26
CA VAL A 121 10.32 7.87 1.54
C VAL A 121 11.83 7.69 1.75
N GLY A 122 12.27 7.09 2.87
CA GLY A 122 13.68 6.84 3.12
C GLY A 122 14.02 6.62 4.61
N PRO A 123 15.22 6.05 4.89
CA PRO A 123 15.65 5.80 6.25
C PRO A 123 15.76 7.11 7.05
N GLY A 124 15.30 7.08 8.30
CA GLY A 124 15.38 8.23 9.22
C GLY A 124 14.36 9.35 8.98
N VAL A 125 13.47 9.24 7.98
CA VAL A 125 12.40 10.24 7.80
C VAL A 125 11.31 10.07 8.85
N TRP A 126 10.92 8.83 9.14
CA TRP A 126 10.04 8.50 10.26
C TRP A 126 10.83 8.46 11.57
N ASP A 127 10.54 9.37 12.49
CA ASP A 127 11.14 9.48 13.82
C ASP A 127 10.05 9.57 14.90
N SER A 128 10.47 9.47 16.18
CA SER A 128 9.56 9.49 17.33
C SER A 128 8.76 10.80 17.43
N TRP A 129 9.36 11.94 17.06
CA TRP A 129 8.67 13.22 17.10
C TRP A 129 7.52 13.28 16.08
N LYS A 130 7.74 12.80 14.86
CA LYS A 130 6.67 12.73 13.84
C LYS A 130 5.57 11.76 14.23
N GLU A 131 5.93 10.65 14.87
CA GLU A 131 4.96 9.72 15.44
C GLU A 131 4.09 10.41 16.50
N ASP A 132 4.71 11.16 17.42
CA ASP A 132 3.99 11.91 18.46
C ASP A 132 3.04 12.96 17.87
N VAL A 133 3.52 13.75 16.90
CA VAL A 133 2.72 14.79 16.22
C VAL A 133 1.51 14.19 15.51
N LEU A 134 1.70 13.11 14.76
CA LEU A 134 0.60 12.45 14.06
C LEU A 134 -0.37 11.78 15.03
N THR A 135 0.14 11.19 16.11
CA THR A 135 -0.67 10.55 17.15
C THR A 135 -1.52 11.58 17.89
N ASP A 136 -0.97 12.74 18.23
CA ASP A 136 -1.73 13.84 18.84
C ASP A 136 -2.83 14.35 17.90
N LEU A 137 -2.49 14.62 16.64
CA LEU A 137 -3.46 15.06 15.63
C LEU A 137 -4.60 14.04 15.48
N TYR A 138 -4.26 12.75 15.36
CA TYR A 138 -5.26 11.67 15.31
C TYR A 138 -6.18 11.71 16.53
N ARG A 139 -5.61 11.77 17.74
CA ARG A 139 -6.39 11.75 19.00
C ARG A 139 -7.29 12.97 19.13
N ARG A 140 -6.83 14.15 18.69
CA ARG A 140 -7.61 15.39 18.75
C ARG A 140 -8.73 15.38 17.72
N ALA A 141 -8.44 15.04 16.46
CA ALA A 141 -9.45 14.92 15.42
C ALA A 141 -10.54 13.88 15.76
N ASN A 142 -10.14 12.74 16.33
CA ASN A 142 -11.07 11.67 16.71
C ASN A 142 -12.09 12.08 17.79
N ARG A 143 -11.83 13.13 18.58
CA ARG A 143 -12.79 13.65 19.56
C ARG A 143 -13.97 14.38 18.90
N HIS A 144 -13.77 14.90 17.70
CA HIS A 144 -14.80 15.63 16.93
C HIS A 144 -15.61 14.69 16.02
N LEU A 145 -15.25 13.41 15.94
CA LEU A 145 -15.94 12.43 15.12
C LEU A 145 -17.03 11.69 15.91
N PRO A 146 -18.14 11.31 15.26
CA PRO A 146 -19.16 10.49 15.88
C PRO A 146 -18.56 9.15 16.28
N ARG A 147 -18.88 8.67 17.49
CA ARG A 147 -18.41 7.35 17.93
C ARG A 147 -19.10 6.26 17.11
N PRO A 148 -18.38 5.23 16.66
CA PRO A 148 -19.00 4.15 15.92
C PRO A 148 -19.94 3.39 16.86
N ASP A 149 -21.11 2.99 16.36
CA ASP A 149 -21.97 2.05 17.08
C ASP A 149 -21.18 0.74 17.27
N ARG A 150 -20.89 0.38 18.53
CA ARG A 150 -20.16 -0.84 18.90
C ARG A 150 -20.76 -2.11 18.28
N ARG A 151 -22.05 -2.09 17.92
CA ARG A 151 -22.72 -3.23 17.27
C ARG A 151 -22.22 -3.51 15.85
N ARG A 152 -21.77 -2.51 15.08
CA ARG A 152 -21.34 -2.70 13.67
C ARG A 152 -19.94 -3.31 13.56
N VAL A 153 -19.00 -2.89 14.42
CA VAL A 153 -17.60 -3.38 14.47
C VAL A 153 -17.51 -4.90 14.69
N LEU A 154 -18.42 -5.46 15.50
CA LEU A 154 -18.49 -6.90 15.76
C LEU A 154 -19.05 -7.70 14.57
N ARG A 155 -19.77 -7.05 13.64
CA ARG A 155 -20.35 -7.70 12.46
C ARG A 155 -19.34 -7.83 11.33
N ASP A 156 -18.57 -6.78 11.06
CA ASP A 156 -17.55 -6.77 10.00
C ASP A 156 -16.36 -7.68 10.31
N GLY A 157 -16.05 -7.87 11.61
CA GLY A 157 -15.04 -8.84 12.05
C GLY A 157 -15.40 -10.30 11.77
N ARG A 158 -16.69 -10.66 11.70
CA ARG A 158 -17.13 -12.02 11.38
C ARG A 158 -17.06 -12.33 9.88
N CYS A 159 -17.41 -11.37 9.03
CA CYS A 159 -17.44 -11.57 7.57
C CYS A 159 -16.05 -11.94 7.00
N ARG A 160 -14.98 -11.32 7.52
CA ARG A 160 -13.59 -11.65 7.11
C ARG A 160 -13.11 -13.04 7.55
N GLN A 161 -13.74 -13.63 8.57
CA GLN A 161 -13.34 -14.92 9.11
C GLN A 161 -14.00 -16.08 8.36
N GLU A 162 -15.20 -15.86 7.84
CA GLU A 162 -15.93 -16.81 6.99
C GLU A 162 -15.24 -16.99 5.61
N ASP A 163 -14.67 -15.92 5.02
CA ASP A 163 -13.92 -16.01 3.76
C ASP A 163 -12.59 -16.79 3.88
N ARG A 164 -12.00 -16.88 5.08
CA ARG A 164 -10.80 -17.71 5.31
C ARG A 164 -11.13 -19.21 5.43
N ASN A 165 -12.39 -19.56 5.67
CA ASN A 165 -12.85 -20.94 5.84
C ASN A 165 -13.45 -21.54 4.55
N ARG A 166 -13.42 -20.83 3.41
CA ARG A 166 -13.75 -21.42 2.11
C ARG A 166 -12.58 -22.26 1.61
N ASP A 167 -12.84 -23.54 1.33
CA ASP A 167 -11.87 -24.51 0.86
C ASP A 167 -11.04 -24.02 -0.35
N PRO A 168 -9.73 -24.30 -0.39
CA PRO A 168 -8.90 -23.97 -1.56
C PRO A 168 -9.35 -24.79 -2.77
N HIS A 169 -9.76 -24.09 -3.83
CA HIS A 169 -10.13 -24.69 -5.12
C HIS A 169 -8.97 -25.53 -5.68
N PRO A 170 -9.19 -26.75 -6.21
CA PRO A 170 -8.13 -27.58 -6.75
C PRO A 170 -7.44 -26.90 -7.95
N ALA A 171 -6.11 -27.01 -7.99
CA ALA A 171 -5.23 -26.37 -8.96
C ALA A 171 -5.52 -26.77 -10.42
N ASN A 172 -5.42 -25.79 -11.32
CA ASN A 172 -5.63 -25.93 -12.77
C ASN A 172 -4.48 -26.74 -13.43
N PRO A 173 -4.75 -27.87 -14.10
CA PRO A 173 -3.72 -28.74 -14.67
C PRO A 173 -3.11 -28.25 -16.00
N ARG A 174 -3.45 -27.07 -16.52
CA ARG A 174 -2.98 -26.58 -17.84
C ARG A 174 -1.58 -25.94 -17.87
N ALA A 175 -0.81 -25.97 -16.78
CA ALA A 175 0.51 -25.32 -16.72
C ALA A 175 1.71 -26.20 -17.13
N ALA A 176 1.50 -27.43 -17.60
CA ALA A 176 2.59 -28.33 -18.03
C ALA A 176 2.59 -28.54 -19.56
N VAL A 177 3.22 -27.63 -20.30
CA VAL A 177 3.70 -27.90 -21.68
C VAL A 177 5.14 -27.41 -21.79
N GLY A 178 6.01 -28.31 -22.23
CA GLY A 178 7.45 -28.31 -22.04
C GLY A 178 8.26 -27.25 -22.78
N ARG A 179 9.48 -27.04 -22.27
CA ARG A 179 10.58 -26.43 -23.00
C ARG A 179 11.65 -27.50 -23.22
N ASP A 180 11.84 -27.89 -24.48
CA ASP A 180 13.01 -28.65 -24.92
C ASP A 180 14.26 -27.76 -24.89
N PRO A 181 15.38 -28.19 -24.30
CA PRO A 181 16.69 -27.61 -24.56
C PRO A 181 17.44 -28.47 -25.59
N LEU A 182 17.79 -27.87 -26.71
CA LEU A 182 18.62 -28.48 -27.75
C LEU A 182 19.95 -28.99 -27.18
N GLY A 183 20.24 -30.26 -27.43
CA GLY A 183 21.43 -30.97 -26.99
C GLY A 183 22.69 -30.74 -27.83
N ARG A 184 23.83 -30.96 -27.18
CA ARG A 184 25.18 -31.37 -27.62
C ARG A 184 25.94 -31.56 -26.30
N GLY A 185 26.42 -32.72 -25.84
CA GLY A 185 27.02 -33.86 -26.52
C GLY A 185 28.50 -33.89 -26.15
N ALA A 186 28.91 -34.61 -25.09
CA ALA A 186 30.29 -35.05 -24.86
C ALA A 186 30.37 -36.11 -23.74
N LEU A 187 31.28 -37.06 -23.97
CA LEU A 187 31.40 -38.40 -23.39
C LEU A 187 32.39 -38.50 -22.21
N LYS A 188 32.35 -39.69 -21.57
CA LYS A 188 33.34 -40.33 -20.66
C LYS A 188 33.23 -39.89 -19.19
N GLY A 189 33.29 -40.74 -18.17
CA GLY A 189 33.55 -42.17 -18.02
C GLY A 189 33.91 -42.44 -16.54
N ALA A 190 33.86 -43.71 -16.13
CA ALA A 190 34.46 -44.31 -14.90
C ALA A 190 33.80 -44.09 -13.52
N GLY A 191 33.12 -45.13 -13.03
CA GLY A 191 33.53 -45.94 -11.86
C GLY A 191 33.23 -45.46 -10.41
N PRO A 192 32.99 -46.38 -9.43
CA PRO A 192 32.22 -46.08 -8.21
C PRO A 192 33.01 -46.23 -6.88
N ALA A 193 32.62 -45.47 -5.84
CA ALA A 193 32.90 -45.73 -4.41
C ALA A 193 32.13 -44.68 -3.57
N ALA A 194 31.26 -44.98 -2.59
CA ALA A 194 31.35 -45.74 -1.34
C ALA A 194 31.39 -44.82 -0.09
N ARG A 195 30.57 -45.19 0.92
CA ARG A 195 30.62 -44.88 2.38
C ARG A 195 30.18 -43.47 2.82
N LYS A 196 29.11 -43.34 3.63
CA LYS A 196 28.91 -43.62 5.10
C LYS A 196 29.69 -42.68 6.04
N ALA A 197 28.95 -41.84 6.76
CA ALA A 197 29.01 -41.50 8.21
C ALA A 197 28.12 -40.24 8.40
N GLY A 198 27.13 -40.15 9.30
CA GLY A 198 27.22 -40.27 10.77
C GLY A 198 27.93 -39.02 11.31
N GLN A 199 27.46 -38.16 12.21
CA GLN A 199 26.45 -38.15 13.29
C GLN A 199 26.09 -36.65 13.49
N ARG A 200 24.85 -36.25 13.80
CA ARG A 200 24.15 -36.31 15.09
C ARG A 200 24.81 -35.48 16.22
N ILE A 201 24.01 -34.50 16.72
CA ILE A 201 23.86 -33.99 18.12
C ILE A 201 25.05 -33.24 18.76
N PHE A 202 24.94 -32.24 19.66
CA PHE A 202 23.95 -31.77 20.65
C PHE A 202 24.32 -30.30 20.99
N ALA A 203 23.39 -29.33 20.94
CA ALA A 203 22.81 -28.52 22.03
C ALA A 203 23.72 -27.75 23.04
N SER A 204 23.21 -26.54 23.36
CA SER A 204 23.20 -25.88 24.69
C SER A 204 24.44 -25.11 25.19
N GLY A 205 24.26 -23.80 25.38
CA GLY A 205 24.27 -23.25 26.75
C GLY A 205 25.28 -22.16 27.09
N SER A 206 24.73 -20.98 27.39
CA SER A 206 25.07 -20.05 28.48
C SER A 206 26.38 -19.25 28.53
N SER A 207 26.15 -17.93 28.73
CA SER A 207 26.91 -16.94 29.50
C SER A 207 28.31 -16.58 28.96
N CYS A 208 28.88 -15.40 29.12
CA CYS A 208 28.74 -14.37 30.14
C CYS A 208 29.37 -13.05 29.64
N LEU A 209 28.95 -11.93 30.24
CA LEU A 209 29.77 -10.81 30.72
C LEU A 209 30.52 -9.89 29.73
N THR A 210 30.16 -8.61 29.88
CA THR A 210 30.90 -7.37 29.62
C THR A 210 32.27 -7.33 30.31
N PRO A 211 33.14 -6.39 29.90
CA PRO A 211 33.16 -5.07 30.54
C PRO A 211 32.70 -3.93 29.62
#